data_AF-A0A4Y2JKV7-F1
#
_entry.id   AF-A0A4Y2JKV7-F1
#
_cell.length_a   1.000
_cell.length_b   1.000
_cell.length_c   1.000
_cell.angle_alpha   90.00
_cell.angle_beta   90.00
_cell.angle_gamma   90.00
#
_symmetry.space_group_name_H-M   'P 1'
#
loop_
_entity.id
_entity.type
_entity.pdbx_description
1 polymer ?
#
loop_
_entity_poly.entity_id
_entity_poly.type
_entity_poly.pdbx_seq_one_letter_code
_entity_poly.pdbx_strand_id
1 'polypeptide(L)'
;MQDHDKQNPYKCNQCPMEFQYESWLRRHYLVHTKEKPFKCNQCDYECKRKEHLLTHIRNHHESQLSSQQIPSKKSFKCVKCSGKIVKKAAFHAHVVNNRCDPNRFPCDKCSKKFRFESRLIEHYRVHTGGKPFKCDQCAFAYSSNRNLKKHQNKKHKK
;
A
#
# COMPACT_ATOMS: atom_id res chain seq x y z
N MET A 1 23.99 20.09 1.34
CA MET A 1 23.79 19.32 0.10
C MET A 1 24.82 18.21 0.08
N GLN A 2 24.42 16.95 0.00
CA GLN A 2 25.35 15.88 -0.39
C GLN A 2 25.15 15.67 -1.88
N ASP A 3 26.09 16.16 -2.69
CA ASP A 3 26.22 15.77 -4.08
C ASP A 3 26.59 14.28 -4.10
N HIS A 4 25.58 13.43 -4.29
CA HIS A 4 25.84 12.09 -4.79
C HIS A 4 26.22 12.25 -6.26
N ASP A 5 27.50 12.46 -6.50
CA ASP A 5 28.11 12.31 -7.81
C ASP A 5 27.89 10.85 -8.25
N LYS A 6 26.77 10.61 -8.96
CA LYS A 6 26.43 9.30 -9.50
C LYS A 6 27.27 9.08 -10.75
N GLN A 7 28.54 8.78 -10.55
CA GLN A 7 29.33 8.21 -11.62
C GLN A 7 28.73 6.86 -12.00
N ASN A 8 28.49 6.65 -13.29
CA ASN A 8 28.08 5.39 -13.88
C ASN A 8 29.29 4.74 -14.56
N PRO A 9 30.20 4.10 -13.80
CA PRO A 9 31.44 3.59 -14.36
C PRO A 9 31.24 2.42 -15.32
N TYR A 10 30.06 1.79 -15.33
CA TYR A 10 29.79 0.59 -16.14
C TYR A 10 29.00 0.94 -17.39
N LYS A 11 29.65 0.95 -18.56
CA LYS A 11 29.04 1.30 -19.85
C LYS A 11 28.68 0.07 -20.66
N CYS A 12 27.54 0.11 -21.34
CA CYS A 12 27.21 -0.89 -22.35
C CYS A 12 28.03 -0.63 -23.62
N ASN A 13 28.53 -1.70 -24.26
CA ASN A 13 29.24 -1.59 -25.53
C ASN A 13 28.32 -1.71 -26.76
N GLN A 14 27.03 -2.01 -26.58
CA GLN A 14 26.04 -2.16 -27.66
C GLN A 14 25.01 -1.02 -27.71
N CYS A 15 24.97 -0.16 -26.70
CA CYS A 15 24.12 1.02 -26.70
C CYS A 15 24.71 2.11 -25.78
N PRO A 16 24.21 3.36 -25.86
CA PRO A 16 24.70 4.46 -25.03
C PRO A 16 24.38 4.38 -23.53
N MET A 17 23.81 3.26 -23.05
CA MET A 17 23.37 3.13 -21.66
C MET A 17 24.54 2.90 -20.70
N GLU A 18 24.54 3.65 -19.61
CA GLU A 18 25.52 3.56 -18.53
C GLU A 18 24.83 3.18 -17.21
N PHE A 19 25.56 2.47 -16.36
CA PHE A 19 25.05 1.88 -15.13
C PHE A 19 25.97 2.18 -13.95
N GLN A 20 25.33 2.36 -12.80
CA GLN A 20 26.01 2.60 -11.53
C GLN A 20 26.70 1.34 -10.99
N TYR A 21 26.20 0.14 -11.33
CA TYR A 21 26.71 -1.13 -10.81
C TYR A 21 26.86 -2.16 -11.93
N GLU A 22 27.91 -2.98 -11.86
CA GLU A 22 28.18 -4.04 -12.82
C GLU A 22 27.01 -5.04 -12.93
N SER A 23 26.36 -5.38 -11.81
CA SER A 23 25.19 -6.26 -11.78
C SER A 23 24.02 -5.73 -12.62
N TRP A 24 23.89 -4.41 -12.75
CA TRP A 24 22.85 -3.78 -13.56
C TRP A 24 23.21 -3.82 -15.04
N LEU A 25 24.48 -3.59 -15.38
CA LEU A 25 24.99 -3.75 -16.74
C LEU A 25 24.85 -5.21 -17.21
N ARG A 26 25.25 -6.20 -16.40
CA ARG A 26 25.06 -7.64 -16.68
C ARG A 26 23.59 -7.98 -16.94
N ARG A 27 22.67 -7.46 -16.11
CA ARG A 27 21.23 -7.63 -16.35
C ARG A 27 20.77 -6.93 -17.62
N HIS A 28 21.30 -5.75 -17.93
CA HIS A 28 20.96 -5.00 -19.13
C HIS A 28 21.42 -5.71 -20.40
N TYR A 29 22.55 -6.44 -20.38
CA TYR A 29 22.98 -7.24 -21.53
C TYR A 29 21.93 -8.26 -21.99
N LEU A 30 21.05 -8.73 -21.10
CA LEU A 30 19.89 -9.59 -21.48
C LEU A 30 18.88 -8.87 -22.38
N VAL A 31 18.98 -7.56 -22.62
CA VAL A 31 18.18 -6.86 -23.63
C VAL A 31 18.73 -7.15 -25.02
N HIS A 32 20.05 -7.18 -25.13
CA HIS A 32 20.79 -7.44 -26.36
C HIS A 32 20.85 -8.93 -26.68
N THR A 33 21.08 -9.76 -25.66
CA THR A 33 20.99 -11.21 -25.79
C THR A 33 19.51 -11.60 -25.66
N LYS A 34 18.94 -12.35 -26.60
CA LYS A 34 17.56 -12.87 -26.46
C LYS A 34 17.45 -13.96 -25.38
N GLU A 35 18.47 -14.11 -24.55
CA GLU A 35 18.56 -15.09 -23.49
C GLU A 35 17.49 -14.85 -22.43
N LYS A 36 16.85 -15.94 -22.01
CA LYS A 36 15.89 -15.97 -20.93
C LYS A 36 16.38 -16.98 -19.89
N PRO A 37 17.26 -16.55 -18.97
CA PRO A 37 17.95 -17.48 -18.07
C PRO A 37 17.01 -18.22 -17.10
N PHE A 38 15.78 -17.73 -16.91
CA PHE A 38 14.83 -18.28 -15.95
C PHE A 38 13.69 -18.98 -16.68
N LYS A 39 13.68 -20.32 -16.62
CA LYS A 39 12.67 -21.17 -17.24
C LYS A 39 11.73 -21.77 -16.18
N CYS A 40 10.45 -21.89 -16.52
CA CYS A 40 9.51 -22.67 -15.74
C CYS A 40 9.80 -24.16 -15.93
N ASN A 41 9.67 -24.95 -14.87
CA ASN A 41 9.85 -26.40 -14.90
C ASN A 41 8.53 -27.15 -15.16
N GLN A 42 7.41 -26.43 -15.30
CA GLN A 42 6.07 -26.99 -15.47
C GLN A 42 5.39 -26.57 -16.79
N CYS A 43 5.99 -25.63 -17.53
CA CYS A 43 5.56 -25.23 -18.87
C CYS A 43 6.71 -24.54 -19.61
N ASP A 44 6.49 -24.19 -20.88
CA ASP A 44 7.49 -23.54 -21.73
C ASP A 44 7.69 -22.04 -21.44
N TYR A 45 7.22 -21.55 -20.29
CA TYR A 45 7.38 -20.14 -19.92
C TYR A 45 8.85 -19.83 -19.55
N GLU A 46 9.43 -18.87 -20.26
CA GLU A 46 10.79 -18.39 -20.00
C GLU A 46 10.81 -16.87 -19.83
N CYS A 47 11.67 -16.36 -18.94
CA CYS A 47 11.81 -14.93 -18.70
C CYS A 47 13.24 -14.51 -18.35
N LYS A 48 13.48 -13.20 -18.43
CA LYS A 48 14.80 -12.58 -18.19
C LYS A 48 15.11 -12.33 -16.71
N ARG A 49 14.10 -12.38 -15.82
CA ARG A 49 14.26 -12.03 -14.39
C ARG A 49 13.53 -13.00 -13.46
N LYS A 50 14.18 -13.38 -12.36
CA LYS A 50 13.68 -14.35 -11.37
C LYS A 50 12.30 -13.98 -10.80
N GLU A 51 12.03 -12.71 -10.52
CA GLU A 51 10.76 -12.25 -9.97
C GLU A 51 9.57 -12.42 -10.94
N HIS A 52 9.83 -12.42 -12.25
CA HIS A 52 8.81 -12.70 -13.25
C HIS A 52 8.48 -14.19 -13.27
N LEU A 53 9.50 -15.05 -13.18
CA LEU A 53 9.29 -16.50 -13.01
C LEU A 53 8.49 -16.79 -11.73
N LEU A 54 8.86 -16.18 -10.60
CA LEU A 54 8.14 -16.38 -9.33
C LEU A 54 6.68 -15.89 -9.38
N THR A 55 6.40 -14.82 -10.12
CA THR A 55 5.02 -14.33 -10.30
C THR A 55 4.24 -15.23 -11.26
N HIS A 56 4.87 -15.71 -12.33
CA HIS A 56 4.29 -16.68 -13.25
C HIS A 56 3.90 -17.96 -12.51
N ILE A 57 4.81 -18.60 -11.78
CA ILE A 57 4.52 -19.85 -11.06
C ILE A 57 3.40 -19.62 -10.03
N ARG A 58 3.40 -18.49 -9.32
CA ARG A 58 2.35 -18.16 -8.35
C ARG A 58 0.96 -18.11 -9.00
N ASN A 59 0.81 -17.50 -10.17
CA ASN A 59 -0.50 -17.26 -10.76
C ASN A 59 -0.96 -18.38 -11.71
N HIS A 60 -0.02 -19.12 -12.28
CA HIS A 60 -0.28 -20.12 -13.32
C HIS A 60 -0.17 -21.56 -12.80
N HIS A 61 0.62 -21.79 -11.76
CA HIS A 61 0.90 -23.11 -11.18
C HIS A 61 0.59 -23.15 -9.67
N GLU A 62 -0.32 -22.28 -9.21
CA GLU A 62 -0.59 -21.96 -7.80
C GLU A 62 -0.87 -23.17 -6.90
N SER A 63 -1.24 -24.32 -7.48
CA SER A 63 -1.59 -25.53 -6.74
C SER A 63 -0.42 -26.39 -6.26
N GLN A 64 0.85 -26.12 -6.60
CA GLN A 64 1.98 -27.00 -6.23
C GLN A 64 3.29 -26.30 -5.78
N LEU A 65 3.22 -25.10 -5.19
CA LEU A 65 4.42 -24.46 -4.62
C LEU A 65 4.67 -24.90 -3.18
N SER A 66 5.60 -25.85 -3.02
CA SER A 66 6.25 -26.18 -1.75
C SER A 66 6.78 -24.93 -1.03
N SER A 67 6.54 -24.88 0.29
CA SER A 67 6.96 -23.83 1.24
C SER A 67 8.46 -23.48 1.22
N GLN A 68 9.29 -24.22 0.49
CA GLN A 68 10.75 -24.04 0.46
C GLN A 68 11.26 -23.01 -0.57
N GLN A 69 10.44 -22.56 -1.53
CA GLN A 69 10.89 -21.65 -2.60
C GLN A 69 10.30 -20.23 -2.55
N ILE A 70 9.54 -19.89 -1.51
CA ILE A 70 9.14 -18.50 -1.27
C ILE A 70 10.21 -17.87 -0.36
N PRO A 71 11.09 -16.96 -0.84
CA PRO A 71 11.82 -16.10 0.07
C PRO A 71 10.75 -15.31 0.82
N SER A 72 10.63 -15.56 2.12
CA SER A 72 9.76 -14.80 3.00
C SER A 72 9.96 -13.32 2.68
N LYS A 73 8.94 -12.68 2.11
CA LYS A 73 8.99 -11.26 1.75
C LYS A 73 9.28 -10.54 3.06
N LYS A 74 10.52 -10.11 3.29
CA LYS A 74 11.01 -9.62 4.59
C LYS A 74 10.02 -8.56 5.08
N SER A 75 9.21 -8.94 6.06
CA SER A 75 8.16 -8.07 6.59
C SER A 75 8.71 -7.30 7.77
N PHE A 76 8.36 -6.03 7.87
CA PHE A 76 8.62 -5.20 9.02
C PHE A 76 7.57 -5.49 10.10
N LYS A 77 8.01 -5.78 11.34
CA LYS A 77 7.13 -6.08 12.47
C LYS A 77 6.97 -4.81 13.34
N CYS A 78 5.75 -4.29 13.56
CA CYS A 78 5.54 -3.21 14.55
C CYS A 78 5.75 -3.79 15.94
N VAL A 79 6.64 -3.21 16.74
CA VAL A 79 6.88 -3.65 18.12
C VAL A 79 5.64 -3.42 19.00
N LYS A 80 4.84 -2.37 18.71
CA LYS A 80 3.65 -2.04 19.49
C LYS A 80 2.45 -2.97 19.26
N CYS A 81 2.15 -3.36 18.01
CA CYS A 81 0.99 -4.20 17.70
C CYS A 81 1.33 -5.56 17.07
N SER A 82 2.62 -5.90 16.94
CA SER A 82 3.10 -7.10 16.25
C SER A 82 2.64 -7.26 14.79
N GLY A 83 2.03 -6.24 14.19
CA GLY A 83 1.57 -6.25 12.81
C GLY A 83 2.74 -6.42 11.84
N LYS A 84 2.59 -7.35 10.88
CA LYS A 84 3.57 -7.62 9.82
C LYS A 84 3.22 -6.80 8.58
N ILE A 85 4.13 -5.94 8.16
CA ILE A 85 3.94 -5.06 6.99
C ILE A 85 5.03 -5.35 5.97
N VAL A 86 4.64 -5.63 4.73
CA VAL A 86 5.56 -6.06 3.67
C VAL A 86 6.31 -4.89 3.02
N LYS A 87 5.69 -3.70 2.94
CA LYS A 87 6.28 -2.52 2.27
C LYS A 87 6.90 -1.54 3.29
N LYS A 88 8.16 -1.13 3.05
CA LYS A 88 8.89 -0.16 3.92
C LYS A 88 8.15 1.17 4.09
N ALA A 89 7.65 1.76 2.99
CA ALA A 89 6.89 3.02 3.04
C ALA A 89 5.60 2.88 3.87
N ALA A 90 4.90 1.75 3.75
CA ALA A 90 3.70 1.47 4.53
C ALA A 90 4.04 1.26 6.01
N PHE A 91 5.18 0.62 6.33
CA PHE A 91 5.66 0.46 7.70
C PHE A 91 6.03 1.80 8.34
N HIS A 92 6.75 2.66 7.62
CA HIS A 92 7.07 4.01 8.07
C HIS A 92 5.81 4.82 8.36
N ALA A 93 4.85 4.84 7.42
CA ALA A 93 3.56 5.51 7.63
C ALA A 93 2.76 4.91 8.80
N HIS A 94 2.88 3.61 9.05
CA HIS A 94 2.22 2.94 10.16
C HIS A 94 2.80 3.35 11.52
N VAL A 95 4.13 3.45 11.64
CA VAL A 95 4.82 3.88 12.87
C VAL A 95 4.58 5.37 13.12
N VAL A 96 4.84 6.24 12.14
CA VAL A 96 4.72 7.70 12.28
C VAL A 96 3.30 8.14 12.58
N ASN A 97 2.30 7.53 11.92
CA ASN A 97 0.90 7.87 12.17
C ASN A 97 0.28 7.11 13.36
N ASN A 98 1.08 6.42 14.17
CA ASN A 98 0.65 5.55 15.26
C ASN A 98 -0.58 4.71 14.90
N ARG A 99 -0.58 4.09 13.71
CA ARG A 99 -1.65 3.19 13.28
C ARG A 99 -1.68 1.88 14.09
N CYS A 100 -0.74 1.69 15.03
CA CYS A 100 -0.77 0.63 16.04
C CYS A 100 -1.79 0.96 17.17
N ASP A 101 -2.28 2.21 17.29
CA ASP A 101 -3.37 2.59 18.20
C ASP A 101 -4.68 2.83 17.41
N PRO A 102 -5.69 1.94 17.52
CA PRO A 102 -6.98 2.11 16.86
C PRO A 102 -7.77 3.34 17.37
N ASN A 103 -7.29 4.00 18.42
CA ASN A 103 -7.98 5.01 19.22
C ASN A 103 -7.12 6.27 19.45
N ARG A 104 -6.27 6.63 18.48
CA ARG A 104 -5.30 7.74 18.57
C ARG A 104 -5.92 9.14 18.79
N PHE A 105 -7.22 9.31 18.58
CA PHE A 105 -7.89 10.61 18.70
C PHE A 105 -8.93 10.58 19.84
N PRO A 106 -8.53 10.88 21.09
CA PRO A 106 -9.44 10.96 22.22
C PRO A 106 -10.30 12.24 22.16
N CYS A 107 -11.55 12.15 22.62
CA CYS A 107 -12.39 13.31 22.91
C CYS A 107 -12.02 13.87 24.29
N ASP A 108 -11.93 15.20 24.43
CA ASP A 108 -11.69 15.86 25.72
C ASP A 108 -12.97 15.97 26.57
N LYS A 109 -14.15 15.92 25.93
CA LYS A 109 -15.45 16.02 26.60
C LYS A 109 -16.02 14.68 27.07
N CYS A 110 -15.47 13.55 26.63
CA CYS A 110 -15.91 12.23 27.07
C CYS A 110 -14.85 11.14 26.82
N SER A 111 -15.04 9.96 27.39
CA SER A 111 -14.07 8.84 27.29
C SER A 111 -13.98 8.16 25.91
N LYS A 112 -14.65 8.69 24.87
CA LYS A 112 -14.63 8.09 23.53
C LYS A 112 -13.33 8.41 22.81
N LYS A 113 -12.84 7.43 22.06
CA LYS A 113 -11.63 7.53 21.24
C LYS A 113 -11.93 7.11 19.81
N PHE A 114 -11.22 7.71 18.86
CA PHE A 114 -11.47 7.53 17.43
C PHE A 114 -10.19 7.15 16.70
N ARG A 115 -10.37 6.37 15.63
CA ARG A 115 -9.28 5.95 14.74
C ARG A 115 -8.76 7.05 13.83
N PHE A 116 -9.61 8.00 13.48
CA PHE A 116 -9.32 9.08 12.53
C PHE A 116 -9.77 10.41 13.13
N GLU A 117 -8.97 11.45 12.92
CA GLU A 117 -9.27 12.82 13.34
C GLU A 117 -10.60 13.31 12.78
N SER A 118 -10.89 13.02 11.50
CA SER A 118 -12.16 13.36 10.87
C SER A 118 -13.38 12.79 11.60
N ARG A 119 -13.25 11.61 12.21
CA ARG A 119 -14.31 11.01 13.03
C ARG A 119 -14.43 11.66 14.41
N LEU A 120 -13.31 12.11 14.99
CA LEU A 120 -13.34 12.90 16.23
C LEU A 120 -14.02 14.26 15.98
N ILE A 121 -13.70 14.94 14.87
CA ILE A 121 -14.34 16.21 14.46
C ILE A 121 -15.85 16.02 14.24
N GLU A 122 -16.25 14.95 13.56
CA GLU A 122 -17.68 14.61 13.41
C GLU A 122 -18.33 14.34 14.79
N HIS A 123 -17.64 13.64 15.68
CA HIS A 123 -18.13 13.34 17.02
C HIS A 123 -18.34 14.59 17.88
N TYR A 124 -17.50 15.63 17.76
CA TYR A 124 -17.67 16.88 18.52
C TYR A 124 -19.04 17.53 18.32
N ARG A 125 -19.72 17.25 17.21
CA ARG A 125 -21.09 17.71 16.94
C ARG A 125 -22.12 17.16 17.92
N VAL A 126 -21.84 16.04 18.60
CA VAL A 126 -22.68 15.51 19.67
C VAL A 126 -22.64 16.42 20.90
N HIS A 127 -21.49 17.06 21.16
CA HIS A 127 -21.32 17.97 22.28
C HIS A 127 -21.83 19.38 21.96
N THR A 128 -21.63 19.86 20.73
CA THR A 128 -22.03 21.21 20.30
C THR A 128 -23.45 21.28 19.73
N GLY A 129 -24.09 20.14 19.48
CA GLY A 129 -25.38 20.08 18.79
C GLY A 129 -25.32 20.42 17.29
N GLY A 130 -24.13 20.51 16.70
CA GLY A 130 -23.93 20.93 15.31
C GLY A 130 -24.61 20.00 14.30
N LYS A 131 -25.56 20.53 13.54
CA LYS A 131 -26.28 19.82 12.46
C LYS A 131 -26.09 20.52 11.11
N PRO A 132 -24.88 20.45 10.52
CA PRO A 132 -24.59 21.18 9.27
C PRO A 132 -25.28 20.58 8.04
N PHE A 133 -25.73 19.33 8.10
CA PHE A 133 -26.33 18.64 6.94
C PHE A 133 -27.85 18.76 6.97
N LYS A 134 -28.39 19.73 6.24
CA LYS A 134 -29.84 19.94 6.10
C LYS A 134 -30.40 19.07 4.98
N CYS A 135 -31.59 18.53 5.19
CA CYS A 135 -32.37 17.96 4.10
C CYS A 135 -32.91 19.11 3.23
N ASP A 136 -32.86 18.91 1.92
CA ASP A 136 -33.38 19.83 0.91
C ASP A 136 -34.90 19.69 0.73
N GLN A 137 -35.46 18.55 1.14
CA GLN A 137 -36.89 18.23 0.97
C GLN A 137 -37.71 18.38 2.26
N CYS A 138 -37.08 18.63 3.41
CA CYS A 138 -37.78 18.86 4.68
C CYS A 138 -36.92 19.64 5.69
N ALA A 139 -37.53 20.09 6.79
CA ALA A 139 -36.86 20.91 7.81
C ALA A 139 -35.83 20.15 8.68
N PHE A 140 -35.61 18.85 8.45
CA PHE A 140 -34.70 18.06 9.28
C PHE A 140 -33.23 18.30 8.94
N ALA A 141 -32.41 18.42 9.98
CA ALA A 141 -30.96 18.54 9.87
C ALA A 141 -30.24 17.46 10.70
N TYR A 142 -29.06 17.06 10.22
CA TYR A 142 -28.30 15.93 10.74
C TYR A 142 -26.85 16.33 11.05
N SER A 143 -26.27 15.66 12.04
CA SER A 143 -24.86 15.84 12.44
C SER A 143 -23.87 15.17 11.48
N SER A 144 -24.32 14.29 10.59
CA SER A 144 -23.48 13.62 9.59
C SER A 144 -24.18 13.38 8.26
N ASN A 145 -23.40 13.42 7.18
CA ASN A 145 -23.87 13.15 5.82
C ASN A 145 -24.42 11.72 5.68
N ARG A 146 -23.86 10.74 6.41
CA ARG A 146 -24.35 9.36 6.40
C ARG A 146 -25.79 9.28 6.92
N ASN A 147 -26.11 10.05 7.97
CA ASN A 147 -27.45 10.08 8.54
C ASN A 147 -28.43 10.81 7.61
N LEU A 148 -28.03 11.93 7.01
CA LEU A 148 -28.82 12.61 5.98
C LEU A 148 -29.15 11.68 4.81
N LYS A 149 -28.15 11.01 4.23
CA LYS A 149 -28.35 10.05 3.12
C LYS A 149 -29.29 8.91 3.50
N LYS A 150 -29.17 8.37 4.71
CA LYS A 150 -30.10 7.34 5.21
C LYS A 150 -31.53 7.86 5.32
N HIS A 151 -31.70 9.10 5.79
CA HIS A 151 -33.01 9.74 5.85
C HIS A 151 -33.59 9.96 4.45
N GLN A 152 -32.83 10.57 3.54
CA GLN A 152 -33.25 10.79 2.15
C GLN A 152 -33.63 9.47 1.48
N ASN A 153 -32.81 8.43 1.62
CA ASN A 153 -33.09 7.11 1.07
C ASN A 153 -34.37 6.44 1.61
N LYS A 154 -34.80 6.78 2.83
CA LYS A 154 -35.98 6.17 3.46
C LYS A 154 -37.25 7.00 3.31
N LYS A 155 -37.13 8.32 3.19
CA LYS A 155 -38.27 9.25 3.24
C LYS A 155 -38.51 9.99 1.92
N HIS A 156 -37.50 10.06 1.06
CA HIS A 156 -37.48 10.93 -0.12
C HIS A 156 -37.03 10.21 -1.40
N LYS A 157 -36.63 8.94 -1.30
CA LYS A 157 -36.28 8.13 -2.46
C LYS A 157 -37.55 7.43 -2.94
N LYS A 158 -38.00 7.81 -4.14
CA LYS A 158 -39.02 7.09 -4.91
C LYS A 158 -38.51 5.71 -5.31
#